data_AF-A0A1G0FK88-F1
#
_entry.id   AF-A0A1G0FK88-F1
#
_cell.length_a   1.000
_cell.length_b   1.000
_cell.length_c   1.000
_cell.angle_alpha   90.00
_cell.angle_beta   90.00
_cell.angle_gamma   90.00
#
_symmetry.space_group_name_H-M   'P 1'
#
loop_
_entity.id
_entity.type
_entity.pdbx_description
1 polymer ?
#
loop_
_entity_poly.entity_id
_entity_poly.type
_entity_poly.pdbx_seq_one_letter_code
_entity_poly.pdbx_strand_id
1 'polypeptide(L)'
;MLEPRSPSRYACCFQAAATGTGGLALPVLGLATWGATLVAACRTTAEDQPSPLLLLGSIAIPIEFGFTALAGQGLTHYYINWLPILSLLSGIFCHRHLQIEETGSLSTRPRKYLGPALLAAALLLPARRVLPNAVHVLTAGPRDTSRTAAEVTAYNGTYLLMWGAEVSYNYIAGLPAPTKYAYQYPLYTCDYVSGDMLATFRRDIETWQPVIVDTSSTNDRVPPIDPNLRGQRPQLEEECALSPAMRDLLEWLQRSYTYAGSLPSTGWAVYRPIEWTPTDGQGTSCGHCIELSGGMNQ
;
A
#
# COMPACT_ATOMS: atom_id res chain seq x y z
N MET A 1 -32.08 40.28 2.77
CA MET A 1 -30.89 40.17 1.90
C MET A 1 -29.73 39.75 2.78
N LEU A 2 -29.30 38.49 2.70
CA LEU A 2 -28.11 38.00 3.40
C LEU A 2 -26.94 38.17 2.42
N GLU A 3 -25.94 38.98 2.78
CA GLU A 3 -24.72 39.08 1.99
C GLU A 3 -24.05 37.71 1.91
N PRO A 4 -23.59 37.28 0.72
CA PRO A 4 -22.80 36.07 0.59
C PRO A 4 -21.48 36.25 1.32
N ARG A 5 -21.27 35.50 2.42
CA ARG A 5 -19.96 35.42 3.09
C ARG A 5 -18.95 34.94 2.07
N SER A 6 -17.91 35.74 1.81
CA SER A 6 -16.78 35.34 0.98
C SER A 6 -16.25 33.98 1.44
N PRO A 7 -15.88 33.06 0.53
CA PRO A 7 -15.31 31.78 0.91
C PRO A 7 -14.17 32.00 1.90
N SER A 8 -14.24 31.33 3.06
CA SER A 8 -13.27 31.54 4.14
C SER A 8 -11.85 31.30 3.61
N ARG A 9 -10.90 32.17 3.97
CA ARG A 9 -9.48 32.08 3.54
C ARG A 9 -8.86 30.68 3.79
N TYR A 10 -9.40 29.93 4.75
CA TYR A 10 -9.03 28.56 5.05
C TYR A 10 -9.29 27.56 3.90
N ALA A 11 -10.32 27.79 3.07
CA ALA A 11 -10.63 26.95 1.93
C ALA A 11 -9.50 26.97 0.88
N CYS A 12 -8.88 28.13 0.67
CA CYS A 12 -7.85 28.31 -0.35
C CYS A 12 -6.54 27.55 -0.03
N CYS A 13 -6.16 27.44 1.24
CA CYS A 13 -4.99 26.65 1.65
C CYS A 13 -5.21 25.15 1.52
N PHE A 14 -6.41 24.67 1.86
CA PHE A 14 -6.75 23.27 1.69
C PHE A 14 -6.81 22.90 0.20
N GLN A 15 -7.35 23.79 -0.63
CA GLN A 15 -7.38 23.62 -2.09
C GLN A 15 -5.99 23.68 -2.71
N ALA A 16 -5.12 24.63 -2.32
CA ALA A 16 -3.75 24.70 -2.82
C ALA A 16 -2.90 23.47 -2.42
N ALA A 17 -3.10 22.94 -1.21
CA ALA A 17 -2.48 21.69 -0.78
C ALA A 17 -3.01 20.46 -1.55
N ALA A 18 -4.27 20.50 -1.98
CA ALA A 18 -4.91 19.42 -2.73
C ALA A 18 -4.63 19.46 -4.25
N THR A 19 -4.44 20.64 -4.85
CA THR A 19 -4.45 20.78 -6.33
C THR A 19 -3.11 21.20 -6.96
N GLY A 20 -2.11 21.64 -6.19
CA GLY A 20 -0.94 22.34 -6.78
C GLY A 20 0.42 21.62 -6.77
N THR A 21 0.72 20.81 -5.75
CA THR A 21 2.05 20.22 -5.56
C THR A 21 1.91 18.90 -4.82
N GLY A 22 1.96 17.78 -5.56
CA GLY A 22 1.48 16.48 -5.13
C GLY A 22 1.89 16.03 -3.72
N GLY A 23 0.94 15.54 -2.93
CA GLY A 23 1.05 14.69 -1.73
C GLY A 23 1.93 15.14 -0.55
N LEU A 24 2.90 16.03 -0.76
CA LEU A 24 4.01 16.32 0.14
C LEU A 24 3.80 17.61 0.93
N ALA A 25 2.86 18.47 0.52
CA ALA A 25 2.60 19.75 1.19
C ALA A 25 2.16 19.58 2.66
N LEU A 26 1.29 18.61 2.93
CA LEU A 26 0.77 18.34 4.28
C LEU A 26 1.88 17.87 5.25
N PRO A 27 2.68 16.83 4.94
CA PRO A 27 3.80 16.45 5.81
C PRO A 27 4.80 17.59 6.03
N VAL A 28 5.07 18.38 5.00
CA VAL A 28 6.01 19.51 5.06
C VAL A 28 5.54 20.58 6.05
N LEU A 29 4.28 21.01 5.95
CA LEU A 29 3.70 22.01 6.85
C LEU A 29 3.56 21.48 8.29
N GLY A 30 3.21 20.21 8.47
CA GLY A 30 3.11 19.59 9.80
C GLY A 30 4.44 19.60 10.54
N LEU A 31 5.49 19.13 9.88
CA LEU A 31 6.86 19.15 10.41
C LEU A 31 7.38 20.59 10.58
N ALA A 32 6.94 21.54 9.75
CA ALA A 32 7.21 22.97 9.90
C ALA A 32 6.79 23.53 11.23
N THR A 33 5.52 23.28 11.54
CA THR A 33 4.91 23.65 12.80
C THR A 33 5.66 23.04 13.97
N TRP A 34 6.03 21.76 13.85
CA TRP A 34 6.71 21.03 14.90
C TRP A 34 8.09 21.63 15.21
N GLY A 35 8.93 21.82 14.18
CA GLY A 35 10.25 22.43 14.34
C GLY A 35 10.17 23.86 14.89
N ALA A 36 9.23 24.68 14.37
CA ALA A 36 9.00 26.03 14.87
C ALA A 36 8.57 26.04 16.35
N THR A 37 7.76 25.05 16.76
CA THR A 37 7.32 24.89 18.15
C THR A 37 8.46 24.54 19.08
N LEU A 38 9.34 23.61 18.69
CA LEU A 38 10.51 23.25 19.49
C LEU A 38 11.44 24.44 19.68
N VAL A 39 11.72 25.19 18.60
CA VAL A 39 12.55 26.40 18.67
C VAL A 39 11.91 27.48 19.54
N ALA A 40 10.58 27.64 19.46
CA ALA A 40 9.84 28.56 20.31
C ALA A 40 9.93 28.13 21.78
N ALA A 41 9.67 26.85 22.09
CA ALA A 41 9.73 26.30 23.45
C ALA A 41 11.11 26.45 24.09
N CYS A 42 12.20 26.35 23.31
CA CYS A 42 13.55 26.60 23.80
C CYS A 42 13.85 28.10 24.06
N ARG A 43 12.98 29.02 23.65
CA ARG A 43 13.19 30.47 23.70
C ARG A 43 12.11 31.22 24.50
N THR A 44 11.01 30.57 24.85
CA THR A 44 9.89 31.19 25.56
C THR A 44 10.28 31.59 26.98
N THR A 45 9.94 32.83 27.35
CA THR A 45 9.84 33.31 28.74
C THR A 45 8.54 32.76 29.36
N ALA A 46 8.45 32.76 30.70
CA ALA A 46 7.38 32.07 31.45
C ALA A 46 5.91 32.48 31.12
N GLU A 47 5.69 33.55 30.34
CA GLU A 47 4.36 34.05 29.97
C GLU A 47 3.73 33.36 28.74
N ASP A 48 4.51 32.76 27.84
CA ASP A 48 3.98 32.18 26.59
C ASP A 48 3.73 30.67 26.74
N GLN A 49 2.57 30.30 27.29
CA GLN A 49 2.17 28.89 27.33
C GLN A 49 1.74 28.39 25.94
N PRO A 50 2.32 27.28 25.44
CA PRO A 50 1.90 26.71 24.17
C PRO A 50 0.46 26.17 24.27
N SER A 51 -0.31 26.31 23.18
CA SER A 51 -1.65 25.72 23.12
C SER A 51 -1.59 24.20 23.34
N PRO A 52 -2.51 23.60 24.11
CA PRO A 52 -2.51 22.16 24.40
C PRO A 52 -2.44 21.26 23.15
N LEU A 53 -3.10 21.66 22.06
CA LEU A 53 -3.08 20.92 20.78
C LEU A 53 -1.68 20.86 20.14
N LEU A 54 -0.91 21.94 20.30
CA LEU A 54 0.46 22.02 19.78
C LEU A 54 1.41 21.15 20.60
N LEU A 55 1.23 21.12 21.92
CA LEU A 55 1.95 20.20 22.80
C LEU A 55 1.64 18.74 22.45
N LEU A 56 0.35 18.41 22.29
CA LEU A 56 -0.11 17.08 21.91
C LEU A 56 0.53 16.63 20.59
N GLY A 57 0.42 17.44 19.54
CA GLY A 57 1.03 17.12 18.24
C GLY A 57 2.56 16.99 18.31
N SER A 58 3.20 17.76 19.20
CA SER A 58 4.67 17.72 19.36
C SER A 58 5.17 16.49 20.10
N ILE A 59 4.38 15.95 21.02
CA ILE A 59 4.66 14.69 21.71
C ILE A 59 4.28 13.49 20.83
N ALA A 60 3.22 13.59 20.04
CA ALA A 60 2.74 12.49 19.22
C ALA A 60 3.75 12.10 18.11
N ILE A 61 4.39 13.07 17.43
CA ILE A 61 5.39 12.78 16.38
C ILE A 61 6.51 11.83 16.86
N PRO A 62 7.26 12.11 17.95
CA PRO A 62 8.33 11.22 18.39
C PRO A 62 7.82 9.86 18.87
N ILE A 63 6.60 9.78 19.42
CA ILE A 63 5.98 8.51 19.80
C ILE A 63 5.68 7.67 18.56
N GLU A 64 5.03 8.25 17.54
CA GLU A 64 4.74 7.56 16.28
C GLU A 64 6.02 7.16 15.55
N PHE A 65 7.06 8.00 15.58
CA PHE A 65 8.37 7.65 15.08
C PHE A 65 8.98 6.48 15.84
N GLY A 66 8.90 6.49 17.16
CA GLY A 66 9.33 5.38 18.01
C GLY A 66 8.63 4.08 17.65
N PHE A 67 7.30 4.09 17.55
CA PHE A 67 6.54 2.89 17.16
C PHE A 67 6.84 2.42 15.75
N THR A 68 6.99 3.34 14.79
CA THR A 68 7.34 2.99 13.40
C THR A 68 8.74 2.39 13.32
N ALA A 69 9.70 2.93 14.09
CA ALA A 69 11.07 2.42 14.14
C ALA A 69 11.17 1.07 14.87
N LEU A 70 10.43 0.89 15.97
CA LEU A 70 10.40 -0.35 16.74
C LEU A 70 9.77 -1.52 15.97
N ALA A 71 8.90 -1.24 15.00
CA ALA A 71 8.33 -2.28 14.15
C ALA A 71 9.38 -3.00 13.29
N GLY A 72 10.58 -2.45 13.12
CA GLY A 72 11.71 -3.07 12.42
C GLY A 72 11.54 -3.25 10.91
N GLN A 73 10.35 -2.96 10.37
CA GLN A 73 10.03 -3.08 8.95
C GLN A 73 9.65 -1.71 8.39
N GLY A 74 10.35 -1.27 7.34
CA GLY A 74 10.12 0.03 6.69
C GLY A 74 8.90 0.07 5.77
N LEU A 75 7.76 -0.50 6.19
CA LEU A 75 6.56 -0.57 5.35
C LEU A 75 5.92 0.81 5.20
N THR A 76 5.61 1.20 3.96
CA THR A 76 5.05 2.54 3.65
C THR A 76 3.74 2.80 4.37
N HIS A 77 2.93 1.78 4.62
CA HIS A 77 1.65 1.94 5.30
C HIS A 77 1.77 2.24 6.79
N TYR A 78 2.92 2.02 7.45
CA TYR A 78 3.11 2.42 8.85
C TYR A 78 3.07 3.95 9.04
N TYR A 79 3.39 4.69 7.98
CA TYR A 79 3.36 6.16 8.01
C TYR A 79 1.94 6.74 7.85
N ILE A 80 0.91 5.92 7.60
CA ILE A 80 -0.47 6.43 7.49
C ILE A 80 -0.95 7.07 8.81
N ASN A 81 -0.49 6.54 9.94
CA ASN A 81 -0.82 7.04 11.28
C ASN A 81 -0.24 8.43 11.55
N TRP A 82 0.74 8.87 10.75
CA TRP A 82 1.32 10.21 10.89
C TRP A 82 0.42 11.27 10.27
N LEU A 83 -0.44 10.90 9.31
CA LEU A 83 -1.25 11.86 8.55
C LEU A 83 -2.17 12.72 9.43
N PRO A 84 -2.90 12.17 10.44
CA PRO A 84 -3.74 13.00 11.32
C PRO A 84 -2.94 14.03 12.12
N ILE A 85 -1.79 13.65 12.69
CA ILE A 85 -0.94 14.55 13.49
C ILE A 85 -0.32 15.64 12.62
N LEU A 86 0.19 15.26 11.45
CA LEU A 86 0.75 16.21 10.49
C LEU A 86 -0.31 17.16 9.95
N SER A 87 -1.55 16.69 9.75
CA SER A 87 -2.68 17.53 9.34
C SER A 87 -3.07 18.53 10.43
N LEU A 88 -3.15 18.10 11.69
CA LEU A 88 -3.41 18.98 12.84
C LEU A 88 -2.36 20.09 12.93
N LEU A 89 -1.08 19.71 12.90
CA LEU A 89 0.02 20.66 12.98
C LEU A 89 0.02 21.63 11.78
N SER A 90 -0.19 21.13 10.56
CA SER A 90 -0.34 21.97 9.36
C SER A 90 -1.43 23.02 9.53
N GLY A 91 -2.59 22.63 10.07
CA GLY A 91 -3.69 23.56 10.36
C GLY A 91 -3.29 24.67 11.34
N ILE A 92 -2.55 24.33 12.40
CA ILE A 92 -2.03 25.30 13.38
C ILE A 92 -1.03 26.27 12.72
N PHE A 93 -0.16 25.77 11.85
CA PHE A 93 0.79 26.61 11.10
C PHE A 93 0.08 27.57 10.18
N CYS A 94 -0.86 27.09 9.36
CA CYS A 94 -1.67 27.94 8.51
C CYS A 94 -2.41 29.00 9.33
N HIS A 95 -3.04 28.61 10.45
CA HIS A 95 -3.74 29.56 11.32
C HIS A 95 -2.80 30.66 11.86
N ARG A 96 -1.63 30.30 12.39
CA ARG A 96 -0.69 31.26 12.99
C ARG A 96 -0.02 32.17 11.97
N HIS A 97 0.34 31.65 10.80
CA HIS A 97 1.14 32.41 9.83
C HIS A 97 0.31 33.16 8.79
N LEU A 98 -0.89 32.68 8.45
CA LEU A 98 -1.76 33.36 7.47
C LEU A 98 -2.58 34.49 8.08
N GLN A 99 -2.70 34.56 9.41
CA GLN A 99 -3.34 35.69 10.09
C GLN A 99 -2.46 36.95 10.14
N ILE A 100 -1.19 36.88 9.74
CA ILE A 100 -0.22 37.98 9.88
C ILE A 100 -0.47 39.11 8.86
N GLU A 101 -1.24 38.91 7.80
CA GLU A 101 -1.43 39.92 6.73
C GLU A 101 -2.33 41.11 7.10
N GLU A 102 -3.06 41.09 8.22
CA GLU A 102 -3.94 42.22 8.58
C GLU A 102 -3.24 43.32 9.40
N THR A 103 -2.00 43.10 9.85
CA THR A 103 -1.24 44.11 10.61
C THR A 103 -0.04 44.59 9.79
N GLY A 104 -0.26 45.61 8.97
CA GLY A 104 0.64 46.12 7.92
C GLY A 104 1.98 46.71 8.39
N SER A 105 2.83 45.92 9.04
CA SER A 105 4.20 46.32 9.35
C SER A 105 5.17 45.14 9.14
N LEU A 106 5.72 45.06 7.92
CA LEU A 106 6.78 44.14 7.51
C LEU A 106 8.11 44.50 8.21
N SER A 107 8.28 44.07 9.46
CA SER A 107 9.56 44.17 10.18
C SER A 107 10.60 43.21 9.58
N THR A 108 11.67 43.77 9.01
CA THR A 108 12.77 43.14 8.25
C THR A 108 13.89 42.56 9.13
N ARG A 109 13.59 41.68 10.09
CA ARG A 109 14.64 40.97 10.86
C ARG A 109 15.05 39.65 10.20
N PRO A 110 16.32 39.47 9.77
CA PRO A 110 16.81 38.26 9.09
C PRO A 110 16.85 37.00 9.98
N ARG A 111 16.58 37.14 11.28
CA ARG A 111 16.39 36.03 12.23
C ARG A 111 15.14 35.17 11.93
N LYS A 112 14.28 35.63 11.00
CA LYS A 112 13.06 34.93 10.53
C LYS A 112 13.33 33.71 9.63
N TYR A 113 14.54 33.56 9.06
CA TYR A 113 14.82 32.51 8.06
C TYR A 113 15.56 31.28 8.58
N LEU A 114 16.19 31.35 9.75
CA LEU A 114 16.92 30.22 10.33
C LEU A 114 15.99 29.06 10.74
N GLY A 115 14.80 29.38 11.28
CA GLY A 115 13.78 28.39 11.59
C GLY A 115 13.29 27.65 10.33
N PRO A 116 12.84 28.39 9.30
CA PRO A 116 12.52 27.82 7.99
C PRO A 116 13.66 27.02 7.33
N ALA A 117 14.91 27.44 7.48
CA ALA A 117 16.06 26.74 6.90
C ALA A 117 16.38 25.42 7.63
N LEU A 118 16.38 25.41 8.97
CA LEU A 118 16.55 24.18 9.77
C LEU A 118 15.40 23.21 9.55
N LEU A 119 14.20 23.75 9.41
CA LEU A 119 13.04 22.99 9.01
C LEU A 119 13.19 22.38 7.61
N ALA A 120 13.57 23.18 6.61
CA ALA A 120 13.80 22.68 5.26
C ALA A 120 14.85 21.56 5.26
N ALA A 121 15.92 21.70 6.05
CA ALA A 121 16.93 20.65 6.24
C ALA A 121 16.36 19.39 6.92
N ALA A 122 15.56 19.55 7.98
CA ALA A 122 14.91 18.44 8.69
C ALA A 122 13.86 17.70 7.81
N LEU A 123 13.24 18.40 6.86
CA LEU A 123 12.31 17.84 5.87
C LEU A 123 13.04 17.08 4.75
N LEU A 124 14.19 17.59 4.31
CA LEU A 124 14.96 17.00 3.21
C LEU A 124 15.57 15.64 3.57
N LEU A 125 15.87 15.38 4.84
CA LEU A 125 16.45 14.11 5.33
C LEU A 125 15.51 12.90 5.17
N PRO A 126 14.28 12.89 5.72
CA PRO A 126 13.32 11.81 5.48
C PRO A 126 12.81 11.82 4.05
N ALA A 127 12.65 12.99 3.43
CA ALA A 127 12.30 13.09 2.02
C ALA A 127 13.32 12.36 1.16
N ARG A 128 14.64 12.45 1.40
CA ARG A 128 15.64 11.70 0.64
C ARG A 128 15.44 10.17 0.67
N ARG A 129 14.89 9.62 1.77
CA ARG A 129 14.60 8.19 1.90
C ARG A 129 13.26 7.79 1.27
N VAL A 130 12.25 8.66 1.38
CA VAL A 130 10.88 8.37 0.89
C VAL A 130 10.72 8.74 -0.58
N LEU A 131 11.39 9.80 -1.04
CA LEU A 131 11.24 10.37 -2.37
C LEU A 131 11.56 9.38 -3.49
N PRO A 132 12.58 8.50 -3.43
CA PRO A 132 12.78 7.49 -4.46
C PRO A 132 11.58 6.55 -4.60
N ASN A 133 11.01 6.09 -3.48
CA ASN A 133 9.83 5.22 -3.49
C ASN A 133 8.57 5.98 -3.94
N ALA A 134 8.39 7.22 -3.49
CA ALA A 134 7.28 8.06 -3.90
C ALA A 134 7.35 8.41 -5.39
N VAL A 135 8.54 8.79 -5.88
CA VAL A 135 8.80 9.02 -7.31
C VAL A 135 8.53 7.74 -8.08
N HIS A 136 9.01 6.58 -7.62
CA HIS A 136 8.72 5.30 -8.28
C HIS A 136 7.22 5.03 -8.37
N VAL A 137 6.45 5.23 -7.30
CA VAL A 137 4.98 5.07 -7.32
C VAL A 137 4.31 6.07 -8.27
N LEU A 138 4.78 7.33 -8.29
CA LEU A 138 4.22 8.38 -9.14
C LEU A 138 4.59 8.19 -10.62
N THR A 139 5.81 7.72 -10.92
CA THR A 139 6.31 7.54 -12.29
C THR A 139 5.95 6.19 -12.89
N ALA A 140 5.79 5.15 -12.07
CA ALA A 140 5.24 3.87 -12.52
C ALA A 140 3.77 4.02 -12.95
N GLY A 141 3.11 5.10 -12.53
CA GLY A 141 1.71 5.36 -12.80
C GLY A 141 0.79 4.39 -12.05
N PRO A 142 -0.54 4.60 -12.14
CA PRO A 142 -1.49 3.60 -11.70
C PRO A 142 -1.22 2.30 -12.47
N ARG A 143 -1.00 1.19 -11.77
CA ARG A 143 -1.03 -0.12 -12.42
C ARG A 143 -2.39 -0.26 -13.11
N ASP A 144 -2.41 -0.63 -14.37
CA ASP A 144 -3.64 -0.95 -15.08
C ASP A 144 -4.14 -2.32 -14.61
N THR A 145 -4.73 -2.31 -13.41
CA THR A 145 -5.19 -3.51 -12.72
C THR A 145 -6.35 -4.16 -13.48
N SER A 146 -7.16 -3.36 -14.17
CA SER A 146 -8.29 -3.85 -14.98
C SER A 146 -7.80 -4.61 -16.20
N ARG A 147 -6.81 -4.05 -16.93
CA ARG A 147 -6.18 -4.76 -18.05
C ARG A 147 -5.52 -6.05 -17.62
N THR A 148 -4.74 -6.01 -16.55
CA THR A 148 -4.02 -7.20 -16.07
C THR A 148 -5.00 -8.26 -15.56
N ALA A 149 -6.10 -7.88 -14.91
CA ALA A 149 -7.17 -8.81 -14.55
C ALA A 149 -7.82 -9.46 -15.78
N ALA A 150 -8.09 -8.69 -16.84
CA ALA A 150 -8.61 -9.22 -18.10
C ALA A 150 -7.64 -10.22 -18.75
N GLU A 151 -6.33 -9.92 -18.75
CA GLU A 151 -5.28 -10.82 -19.25
C GLU A 151 -5.28 -12.16 -18.47
N VAL A 152 -5.48 -12.13 -17.14
CA VAL A 152 -5.58 -13.35 -16.33
C VAL A 152 -6.83 -14.17 -16.68
N THR A 153 -7.99 -13.53 -16.88
CA THR A 153 -9.23 -14.25 -17.22
C THR A 153 -9.15 -15.01 -18.55
N ALA A 154 -8.29 -14.58 -19.48
CA ALA A 154 -8.06 -15.28 -20.74
C ALA A 154 -7.48 -16.70 -20.56
N TYR A 155 -6.99 -17.04 -19.35
CA TYR A 155 -6.50 -18.38 -19.05
C TYR A 155 -7.58 -19.39 -18.65
N ASN A 156 -8.87 -19.00 -18.62
CA ASN A 156 -10.04 -19.87 -18.42
C ASN A 156 -9.97 -20.77 -17.16
N GLY A 157 -9.57 -20.21 -16.02
CA GLY A 157 -9.57 -20.91 -14.73
C GLY A 157 -10.80 -20.61 -13.88
N THR A 158 -11.33 -21.60 -13.17
CA THR A 158 -12.39 -21.40 -12.16
C THR A 158 -11.85 -20.74 -10.88
N TYR A 159 -10.61 -21.06 -10.53
CA TYR A 159 -9.89 -20.53 -9.37
C TYR A 159 -8.60 -19.88 -9.83
N LEU A 160 -8.20 -18.82 -9.12
CA LEU A 160 -6.98 -18.08 -9.38
C LEU A 160 -6.11 -18.04 -8.12
N LEU A 161 -4.87 -18.49 -8.23
CA LEU A 161 -3.87 -18.31 -7.19
C LEU A 161 -2.86 -17.26 -7.64
N MET A 162 -2.89 -16.09 -6.99
CA MET A 162 -1.85 -15.08 -7.15
C MET A 162 -0.67 -15.48 -6.27
N TRP A 163 0.33 -16.16 -6.82
CA TRP A 163 1.51 -16.60 -6.08
C TRP A 163 2.35 -15.39 -5.65
N GLY A 164 2.30 -15.03 -4.37
CA GLY A 164 2.80 -13.78 -3.79
C GLY A 164 1.71 -13.01 -3.04
N ALA A 165 1.43 -11.79 -3.50
CA ALA A 165 0.66 -10.82 -2.71
C ALA A 165 -0.32 -9.94 -3.46
N GLU A 166 -0.50 -10.24 -4.74
CA GLU A 166 -1.34 -9.45 -5.64
C GLU A 166 -2.79 -10.00 -5.58
N VAL A 167 -3.32 -10.21 -4.36
CA VAL A 167 -4.66 -10.82 -4.15
C VAL A 167 -5.80 -9.94 -4.68
N SER A 168 -5.56 -8.65 -4.88
CA SER A 168 -6.54 -7.74 -5.48
C SER A 168 -7.02 -8.20 -6.86
N TYR A 169 -6.20 -8.94 -7.62
CA TYR A 169 -6.59 -9.46 -8.93
C TYR A 169 -7.64 -10.56 -8.84
N ASN A 170 -7.71 -11.34 -7.76
CA ASN A 170 -8.82 -12.27 -7.54
C ASN A 170 -10.17 -11.54 -7.53
N TYR A 171 -10.24 -10.42 -6.80
CA TYR A 171 -11.45 -9.62 -6.71
C TYR A 171 -11.81 -8.96 -8.04
N ILE A 172 -10.84 -8.32 -8.70
CA ILE A 172 -11.08 -7.59 -9.96
C ILE A 172 -11.44 -8.55 -11.10
N ALA A 173 -10.80 -9.73 -11.16
CA ALA A 173 -11.10 -10.76 -12.16
C ALA A 173 -12.39 -11.55 -11.85
N GLY A 174 -12.96 -11.40 -10.64
CA GLY A 174 -14.09 -12.22 -10.19
C GLY A 174 -13.74 -13.71 -10.01
N LEU A 175 -12.46 -14.02 -9.80
CA LEU A 175 -11.97 -15.40 -9.64
C LEU A 175 -11.57 -15.66 -8.19
N PRO A 176 -12.25 -16.56 -7.47
CA PRO A 176 -11.94 -16.84 -6.07
C PRO A 176 -10.54 -17.44 -5.90
N ALA A 177 -9.91 -17.17 -4.76
CA ALA A 177 -8.71 -17.88 -4.35
C ALA A 177 -9.05 -19.33 -3.98
N PRO A 178 -8.19 -20.32 -4.29
CA PRO A 178 -8.45 -21.73 -4.00
C PRO A 178 -8.35 -22.05 -2.50
N THR A 179 -7.81 -21.15 -1.70
CA THR A 179 -7.43 -21.39 -0.30
C THR A 179 -7.61 -20.13 0.53
N LYS A 180 -7.75 -20.31 1.86
CA LYS A 180 -7.81 -19.20 2.82
C LYS A 180 -6.48 -18.42 2.93
N TYR A 181 -5.37 -19.01 2.50
CA TYR A 181 -4.05 -18.36 2.48
C TYR A 181 -3.83 -17.59 1.17
N ALA A 182 -4.77 -16.70 0.82
CA ALA A 182 -4.68 -15.91 -0.41
C ALA A 182 -3.43 -15.01 -0.40
N TYR A 183 -3.09 -14.42 0.75
CA TYR A 183 -1.81 -13.77 0.99
C TYR A 183 -0.80 -14.78 1.49
N GLN A 184 0.28 -14.98 0.74
CA GLN A 184 1.23 -16.07 1.03
C GLN A 184 2.41 -15.64 1.89
N TYR A 185 2.64 -14.34 2.09
CA TYR A 185 3.72 -13.84 2.96
C TYR A 185 3.81 -14.52 4.33
N PRO A 186 2.69 -14.80 5.04
CA PRO A 186 2.77 -15.48 6.32
C PRO A 186 3.34 -16.91 6.20
N LEU A 187 3.16 -17.58 5.06
CA LEU A 187 3.71 -18.92 4.80
C LEU A 187 5.23 -18.92 4.61
N TYR A 188 5.86 -17.75 4.49
CA TYR A 188 7.32 -17.59 4.39
C TYR A 188 7.95 -17.07 5.69
N THR A 189 7.15 -16.76 6.71
CA THR A 189 7.63 -16.10 7.93
C THR A 189 8.09 -17.14 8.95
N CYS A 190 9.36 -17.04 9.39
CA CYS A 190 9.91 -17.88 10.46
C CYS A 190 8.99 -17.86 11.70
N ASP A 191 8.90 -18.99 12.41
CA ASP A 191 8.11 -19.19 13.65
C ASP A 191 6.60 -18.98 13.55
N TYR A 192 6.09 -18.47 12.42
CA TYR A 192 4.66 -18.36 12.14
C TYR A 192 4.14 -19.56 11.36
N VAL A 193 4.86 -19.96 10.30
CA VAL A 193 4.42 -21.05 9.43
C VAL A 193 4.56 -22.39 10.13
N SER A 194 3.48 -23.19 10.11
CA SER A 194 3.51 -24.58 10.56
C SER A 194 3.39 -25.55 9.38
N GLY A 195 3.82 -26.80 9.59
CA GLY A 195 3.64 -27.86 8.58
C GLY A 195 2.17 -28.04 8.18
N ASP A 196 1.24 -27.92 9.12
CA ASP A 196 -0.21 -28.04 8.87
C ASP A 196 -0.74 -26.91 7.99
N MET A 197 -0.19 -25.69 8.11
CA MET A 197 -0.56 -24.57 7.24
C MET A 197 -0.18 -24.87 5.79
N LEU A 198 1.05 -25.33 5.56
CA LEU A 198 1.55 -25.69 4.23
C LEU A 198 0.85 -26.92 3.66
N ALA A 199 0.57 -27.93 4.48
CA ALA A 199 -0.20 -29.11 4.07
C ALA A 199 -1.64 -28.74 3.68
N THR A 200 -2.28 -27.84 4.43
CA THR A 200 -3.61 -27.31 4.08
C THR A 200 -3.57 -26.52 2.78
N PHE A 201 -2.61 -25.61 2.65
CA PHE A 201 -2.43 -24.81 1.44
C PHE A 201 -2.22 -25.69 0.20
N ARG A 202 -1.35 -26.70 0.32
CA ARG A 202 -1.10 -27.69 -0.73
C ARG A 202 -2.37 -28.45 -1.11
N ARG A 203 -3.06 -29.02 -0.12
CA ARG A 203 -4.29 -29.79 -0.33
C ARG A 203 -5.37 -28.98 -1.04
N ASP A 204 -5.51 -27.70 -0.70
CA ASP A 204 -6.46 -26.81 -1.35
C ASP A 204 -6.09 -26.58 -2.84
N ILE A 205 -4.81 -26.37 -3.16
CA ILE A 205 -4.33 -26.24 -4.55
C ILE A 205 -4.49 -27.55 -5.33
N GLU A 206 -4.21 -28.69 -4.70
CA GLU A 206 -4.44 -30.03 -5.28
C GLU A 206 -5.92 -30.24 -5.62
N THR A 207 -6.81 -29.83 -4.72
CA THR A 207 -8.27 -30.03 -4.86
C THR A 207 -8.85 -29.14 -5.95
N TRP A 208 -8.49 -27.85 -5.95
CA TRP A 208 -9.14 -26.85 -6.81
C TRP A 208 -8.41 -26.59 -8.13
N GLN A 209 -7.17 -27.08 -8.26
CA GLN A 209 -6.37 -26.98 -9.48
C GLN A 209 -6.41 -25.57 -10.14
N PRO A 210 -6.11 -24.49 -9.39
CA PRO A 210 -6.23 -23.12 -9.86
C PRO A 210 -5.31 -22.80 -11.06
N VAL A 211 -5.62 -21.76 -11.82
CA VAL A 211 -4.57 -21.08 -12.60
C VAL A 211 -3.67 -20.33 -11.61
N ILE A 212 -2.35 -20.46 -11.76
CA ILE A 212 -1.38 -19.80 -10.87
C ILE A 212 -0.69 -18.69 -11.63
N VAL A 213 -0.69 -17.48 -11.07
CA VAL A 213 0.08 -16.33 -11.60
C VAL A 213 1.20 -16.01 -10.62
N ASP A 214 2.45 -16.19 -11.05
CA ASP A 214 3.64 -15.94 -10.23
C ASP A 214 3.98 -14.45 -10.20
N THR A 215 3.67 -13.85 -9.06
CA THR A 215 3.94 -12.43 -8.73
C THR A 215 5.16 -12.26 -7.85
N SER A 216 6.01 -13.28 -7.69
CA SER A 216 7.24 -13.20 -6.87
C SER A 216 8.24 -12.13 -7.34
N SER A 217 8.10 -11.63 -8.58
CA SER A 217 8.86 -10.48 -9.09
C SER A 217 8.51 -9.16 -8.40
N THR A 218 7.36 -9.05 -7.73
CA THR A 218 6.95 -7.82 -7.01
C THR A 218 7.39 -7.80 -5.55
N ASN A 219 7.89 -8.93 -5.03
CA ASN A 219 8.45 -9.00 -3.68
C ASN A 219 9.54 -10.06 -3.57
N ASP A 220 10.75 -9.61 -3.22
CA ASP A 220 11.95 -10.45 -3.14
C ASP A 220 11.94 -11.50 -2.03
N ARG A 221 10.97 -11.45 -1.11
CA ARG A 221 10.73 -12.44 -0.06
C ARG A 221 9.84 -13.60 -0.50
N VAL A 222 9.16 -13.47 -1.63
CA VAL A 222 8.34 -14.54 -2.19
C VAL A 222 9.26 -15.43 -3.02
N PRO A 223 9.36 -16.74 -2.72
CA PRO A 223 10.14 -17.65 -3.52
C PRO A 223 9.47 -17.85 -4.89
N PRO A 224 10.15 -17.57 -6.01
CA PRO A 224 9.62 -17.87 -7.34
C PRO A 224 9.33 -19.36 -7.51
N ILE A 225 8.30 -19.70 -8.28
CA ILE A 225 7.99 -21.08 -8.65
C ILE A 225 9.09 -21.63 -9.56
N ASP A 226 9.58 -20.80 -10.49
CA ASP A 226 10.73 -21.11 -11.36
C ASP A 226 12.01 -21.35 -10.52
N PRO A 227 12.63 -22.53 -10.63
CA PRO A 227 13.82 -22.86 -9.84
C PRO A 227 15.04 -22.01 -10.22
N ASN A 228 15.16 -21.57 -11.47
CA ASN A 228 16.28 -20.75 -11.93
C ASN A 228 16.19 -19.33 -11.36
N LEU A 229 14.99 -18.75 -11.32
CA LEU A 229 14.77 -17.44 -10.69
C LEU A 229 14.96 -17.52 -9.18
N ARG A 230 14.49 -18.62 -8.57
CA ARG A 230 14.66 -18.85 -7.13
C ARG A 230 16.14 -18.99 -6.73
N GLY A 231 16.96 -19.67 -7.53
CA GLY A 231 18.40 -19.82 -7.29
C GLY A 231 19.19 -18.50 -7.33
N GLN A 232 18.61 -17.43 -7.89
CA GLN A 232 19.23 -16.10 -7.95
C GLN A 232 18.97 -15.25 -6.69
N ARG A 233 18.23 -15.78 -5.71
CA ARG A 233 17.79 -15.06 -4.50
C ARG A 233 18.28 -15.75 -3.22
N PRO A 234 19.58 -15.66 -2.89
CA PRO A 234 20.14 -16.33 -1.71
C PRO A 234 19.47 -15.90 -0.38
N GLN A 235 18.96 -14.67 -0.31
CA GLN A 235 18.27 -14.15 0.87
C GLN A 235 17.03 -14.95 1.29
N LEU A 236 16.41 -15.71 0.37
CA LEU A 236 15.25 -16.56 0.69
C LEU A 236 15.60 -17.70 1.66
N GLU A 237 16.86 -18.15 1.66
CA GLU A 237 17.32 -19.17 2.60
C GLU A 237 17.53 -18.60 4.01
N GLU A 238 18.07 -17.37 4.07
CA GLU A 238 18.31 -16.67 5.34
C GLU A 238 17.00 -16.28 6.05
N GLU A 239 15.94 -15.96 5.30
CA GLU A 239 14.64 -15.53 5.84
C GLU A 239 13.66 -16.70 6.11
N CYS A 240 14.11 -17.95 6.16
CA CYS A 240 13.28 -19.17 6.29
C CYS A 240 12.21 -19.37 5.21
N ALA A 241 12.19 -18.55 4.15
CA ALA A 241 11.20 -18.65 3.08
C ALA A 241 11.27 -19.99 2.34
N LEU A 242 12.40 -20.71 2.45
CA LEU A 242 12.65 -22.02 1.86
C LEU A 242 12.84 -23.13 2.90
N SER A 243 11.91 -23.24 3.85
CA SER A 243 11.81 -24.39 4.74
C SER A 243 11.67 -25.71 3.94
N PRO A 244 12.04 -26.88 4.50
CA PRO A 244 11.92 -28.16 3.80
C PRO A 244 10.51 -28.40 3.24
N ALA A 245 9.47 -28.14 4.03
CA ALA A 245 8.08 -28.27 3.61
C ALA A 245 7.69 -27.31 2.46
N MET A 246 8.26 -26.10 2.43
CA MET A 246 8.05 -25.16 1.31
C MET A 246 8.79 -25.63 0.05
N ARG A 247 9.99 -26.18 0.17
CA ARG A 247 10.71 -26.78 -0.96
C ARG A 247 9.92 -27.95 -1.54
N ASP A 248 9.42 -28.84 -0.69
CA ASP A 248 8.57 -29.96 -1.11
C ASP A 248 7.32 -29.48 -1.86
N LEU A 249 6.68 -28.40 -1.40
CA LEU A 249 5.54 -27.77 -2.08
C LEU A 249 5.94 -27.20 -3.45
N LEU A 250 7.04 -26.45 -3.53
CA LEU A 250 7.53 -25.85 -4.78
C LEU A 250 7.93 -26.92 -5.81
N GLU A 251 8.57 -28.00 -5.37
CA GLU A 251 8.90 -29.13 -6.22
C GLU A 251 7.65 -29.88 -6.70
N TRP A 252 6.64 -30.03 -5.83
CA TRP A 252 5.36 -30.59 -6.22
C TRP A 252 4.64 -29.73 -7.27
N LEU A 253 4.64 -28.39 -7.09
CA LEU A 253 4.09 -27.46 -8.07
C LEU A 253 4.76 -27.64 -9.43
N GLN A 254 6.09 -27.72 -9.47
CA GLN A 254 6.86 -27.93 -10.71
C GLN A 254 6.53 -29.25 -11.42
N ARG A 255 6.13 -30.29 -10.67
CA ARG A 255 5.71 -31.59 -11.24
C ARG A 255 4.24 -31.65 -11.64
N SER A 256 3.40 -30.77 -11.10
CA SER A 256 1.94 -30.82 -11.27
C SER A 256 1.41 -29.70 -12.16
N TYR A 257 2.21 -28.66 -12.37
CA TYR A 257 1.89 -27.50 -13.18
C TYR A 257 2.93 -27.29 -14.28
N THR A 258 2.46 -26.84 -15.45
CA THR A 258 3.29 -26.45 -16.57
C THR A 258 3.19 -24.95 -16.83
N TYR A 259 4.27 -24.36 -17.35
CA TYR A 259 4.30 -22.97 -17.76
C TYR A 259 3.39 -22.76 -18.98
N ALA A 260 2.44 -21.85 -18.86
CA ALA A 260 1.43 -21.55 -19.88
C ALA A 260 1.70 -20.23 -20.64
N GLY A 261 2.68 -19.43 -20.20
CA GLY A 261 3.02 -18.13 -20.79
C GLY A 261 3.20 -17.06 -19.73
N SER A 262 3.20 -15.80 -20.15
CA SER A 262 3.29 -14.65 -19.25
C SER A 262 2.25 -13.59 -19.59
N LEU A 263 1.84 -12.82 -18.58
CA LEU A 263 0.94 -11.69 -18.77
C LEU A 263 1.66 -10.56 -19.53
N PRO A 264 1.14 -10.08 -20.67
CA PRO A 264 1.79 -9.02 -21.45
C PRO A 264 2.05 -7.72 -20.69
N SER A 265 1.18 -7.34 -19.76
CA SER A 265 1.30 -6.06 -19.05
C SER A 265 2.39 -6.06 -17.97
N THR A 266 2.61 -7.20 -17.31
CA THR A 266 3.49 -7.31 -16.13
C THR A 266 4.68 -8.23 -16.32
N GLY A 267 4.64 -9.13 -17.31
CA GLY A 267 5.61 -10.20 -17.49
C GLY A 267 5.48 -11.33 -16.47
N TRP A 268 4.44 -11.36 -15.63
CA TRP A 268 4.24 -12.40 -14.64
C TRP A 268 4.00 -13.76 -15.30
N ALA A 269 4.71 -14.78 -14.81
CA ALA A 269 4.58 -16.14 -15.32
C ALA A 269 3.22 -16.73 -14.93
N VAL A 270 2.61 -17.46 -15.84
CA VAL A 270 1.33 -18.15 -15.63
C VAL A 270 1.56 -19.64 -15.75
N TYR A 271 1.02 -20.39 -14.79
CA TYR A 271 1.10 -21.84 -14.72
C TYR A 271 -0.29 -22.46 -14.70
N ARG A 272 -0.43 -23.63 -15.35
CA ARG A 272 -1.66 -24.42 -15.38
C ARG A 272 -1.41 -25.86 -14.95
N PRO A 273 -2.40 -26.56 -14.37
CA PRO A 273 -2.29 -27.98 -14.08
C PRO A 273 -1.95 -28.79 -15.34
N ILE A 274 -1.11 -29.82 -15.22
CA ILE A 274 -0.68 -30.65 -16.37
C ILE A 274 -1.85 -31.46 -16.98
N GLU A 275 -2.79 -31.90 -16.16
CA GLU A 275 -3.99 -32.63 -16.62
C GLU A 275 -5.14 -31.71 -17.02
N TRP A 276 -4.85 -30.44 -17.32
CA TRP A 276 -5.85 -29.50 -17.81
C TRP A 276 -6.35 -29.97 -19.19
N THR A 277 -7.41 -30.77 -19.19
CA THR A 277 -8.30 -30.86 -20.33
C THR A 277 -9.04 -29.54 -20.37
N PRO A 278 -8.90 -28.73 -21.45
CA PRO A 278 -9.82 -27.63 -21.64
C PRO A 278 -11.21 -28.24 -21.49
N THR A 279 -12.06 -27.61 -20.68
CA THR A 279 -13.50 -27.84 -20.79
C THR A 279 -13.88 -27.27 -22.15
N ASP A 280 -13.64 -28.06 -23.19
CA ASP A 280 -13.98 -27.75 -24.57
C ASP A 280 -15.49 -27.56 -24.60
N GLY A 281 -15.90 -26.29 -24.63
CA GLY A 281 -16.98 -25.83 -25.49
C GLY A 281 -18.30 -26.61 -25.47
N GLN A 282 -18.67 -27.29 -24.39
CA GLN A 282 -20.08 -27.61 -24.19
C GLN A 282 -20.75 -26.31 -23.79
N GLY A 283 -21.30 -25.66 -24.81
CA GLY A 283 -22.35 -24.68 -24.64
C GLY A 283 -23.40 -25.27 -23.72
N THR A 284 -23.34 -24.91 -22.45
CA THR A 284 -24.51 -24.81 -21.61
C THR A 284 -25.37 -23.72 -22.24
N SER A 285 -26.15 -24.12 -23.24
CA SER A 285 -27.51 -23.66 -23.37
C SER A 285 -28.03 -23.43 -21.96
N CYS A 286 -28.24 -22.17 -21.60
CA CYS A 286 -28.99 -21.75 -20.43
C CYS A 286 -30.44 -22.21 -20.60
N GLY A 287 -30.65 -23.52 -20.55
CA GLY A 287 -31.94 -24.18 -20.61
C GLY A 287 -32.48 -24.38 -19.20
N HIS A 288 -32.63 -23.31 -18.44
CA HIS A 288 -33.60 -23.17 -17.34
C HIS A 288 -33.55 -21.74 -16.80
N CYS A 289 -34.05 -20.79 -17.59
CA CYS A 289 -34.77 -19.69 -16.97
C CYS A 289 -36.02 -20.31 -16.35
N ILE A 290 -36.06 -20.35 -15.02
CA ILE A 290 -37.30 -20.62 -14.28
C ILE A 290 -38.22 -19.43 -14.60
N GLU A 291 -39.14 -19.64 -15.54
CA GLU A 291 -40.33 -18.80 -15.68
C GLU A 291 -41.12 -18.91 -14.38
N LEU A 292 -40.99 -17.90 -13.52
CA LEU A 292 -41.96 -17.63 -12.47
C LEU A 292 -43.21 -17.01 -13.12
N SER A 293 -43.98 -17.81 -13.85
CA SER A 293 -45.37 -17.52 -14.20
C SER A 293 -46.30 -18.03 -13.09
N GLY A 294 -46.17 -17.43 -11.90
CA GLY A 294 -47.12 -17.59 -10.80
C GLY A 294 -48.24 -16.57 -10.93
N GLY A 295 -49.39 -17.01 -11.43
CA GLY A 295 -50.56 -16.18 -11.69
C GLY A 295 -51.09 -15.41 -10.48
N MET A 296 -51.44 -14.15 -10.73
CA MET A 296 -52.44 -13.41 -9.96
C MET A 296 -53.77 -13.53 -10.71
N ASN A 297 -54.66 -14.34 -10.17
CA ASN A 297 -56.09 -14.28 -10.46
C ASN A 297 -56.85 -14.62 -9.18
N GLN A 298 -57.81 -13.74 -8.86
CA GLN A 298 -58.76 -13.68 -7.74
C GLN A 298 -58.25 -12.97 -6.47
#